data_AF-A0A7D9DT88-F1
#
_entry.id   AF-A0A7D9DT88-F1
#
_cell.length_a   1.000
_cell.length_b   1.000
_cell.length_c   1.000
_cell.angle_alpha   90.00
_cell.angle_beta   90.00
_cell.angle_gamma   90.00
#
_symmetry.space_group_name_H-M   'P 1'
#
loop_
_entity.id
_entity.type
_entity.pdbx_description
1 polymer ?
#
loop_
_entity_poly.entity_id
_entity_poly.type
_entity_poly.pdbx_seq_one_letter_code
_entity_poly.pdbx_strand_id
1 'polypeptide(L)'
;TYETSILLDEQVSNEIPANEYYEYFGPDFSLHPEIGTKHENTNTKQYLDNIKQTVFENLKMVSGAPGVQMQVVPDDLISIENTRKENGPNIRAADFHRMNNEFYDGDHDVDREDNLLEV
;
A
#
# COMPACT_ATOMS: atom_id res chain seq x y z
N THR A 1 1.12 3.90 -13.61
CA THR A 1 2.28 4.61 -14.20
C THR A 1 2.32 6.06 -13.79
N TYR A 2 1.26 6.86 -14.01
CA TYR A 2 1.29 8.30 -13.73
C TYR A 2 1.54 8.67 -12.25
N GLU A 3 0.86 8.02 -11.29
CA GLU A 3 1.07 8.32 -9.85
C GLU A 3 2.51 8.04 -9.37
N THR A 4 3.16 7.02 -9.93
CA THR A 4 4.56 6.71 -9.64
C THR A 4 5.51 7.76 -10.22
N SER A 5 5.20 8.32 -11.40
CA SER A 5 6.03 9.38 -11.98
C SER A 5 5.94 10.67 -11.15
N ILE A 6 4.78 10.98 -10.56
CA ILE A 6 4.61 12.08 -9.60
C ILE A 6 5.51 11.87 -8.37
N LEU A 7 5.55 10.65 -7.84
CA LEU A 7 6.39 10.33 -6.68
C LEU A 7 7.89 10.54 -6.98
N LEU A 8 8.31 10.27 -8.21
CA LEU A 8 9.69 10.42 -8.67
C LEU A 8 10.01 11.81 -9.22
N ASP A 9 9.02 12.71 -9.25
CA ASP A 9 9.09 14.04 -9.89
C ASP A 9 9.56 13.97 -11.36
N GLU A 10 9.10 12.94 -12.07
CA GLU A 10 9.46 12.67 -13.46
C GLU A 10 8.28 12.89 -14.40
N GLN A 11 8.52 13.61 -15.49
CA GLN A 11 7.53 13.84 -16.53
C GLN A 11 7.49 12.65 -17.48
N VAL A 12 6.31 12.02 -17.60
CA VAL A 12 6.07 10.91 -18.54
C VAL A 12 5.25 11.37 -19.74
N SER A 13 5.50 10.75 -20.89
CA SER A 13 4.71 10.97 -22.11
C SER A 13 3.29 10.43 -21.94
N ASN A 14 2.34 11.07 -22.63
CA ASN A 14 0.97 10.53 -22.74
C ASN A 14 0.88 9.35 -23.72
N GLU A 15 1.86 9.18 -24.61
CA GLU A 15 1.90 8.04 -25.52
C GLU A 15 2.42 6.80 -24.79
N ILE A 16 1.69 5.68 -24.90
CA ILE A 16 2.10 4.42 -24.27
C ILE A 16 3.32 3.84 -25.01
N PRO A 17 4.42 3.52 -24.32
CA PRO A 17 5.55 2.85 -24.94
C PRO A 17 5.23 1.39 -25.28
N ALA A 18 5.87 0.85 -26.32
CA ALA A 18 5.70 -0.54 -26.73
C ALA A 18 6.05 -1.51 -25.58
N ASN A 19 5.09 -2.34 -25.20
CA ASN A 19 5.24 -3.38 -24.17
C ASN A 19 4.31 -4.57 -24.48
N GLU A 20 4.47 -5.69 -23.78
CA GLU A 20 3.70 -6.93 -24.00
C GLU A 20 2.18 -6.75 -23.81
N TYR A 21 1.77 -5.71 -23.08
CA TYR A 21 0.37 -5.38 -22.79
C TYR A 21 -0.13 -4.17 -23.59
N TYR A 22 0.61 -3.72 -24.61
CA TYR A 22 0.28 -2.51 -25.37
C TYR A 22 -1.14 -2.53 -25.96
N GLU A 23 -1.57 -3.69 -26.44
CA GLU A 23 -2.90 -3.89 -27.06
C GLU A 23 -4.06 -3.62 -26.09
N TYR A 24 -3.86 -3.75 -24.77
CA TYR A 24 -4.90 -3.49 -23.78
C TYR A 24 -5.25 -2.00 -23.62
N PHE A 25 -4.40 -1.10 -24.13
CA PHE A 25 -4.64 0.35 -24.08
C PHE A 25 -5.43 0.88 -25.29
N GLY A 26 -5.86 0.00 -26.21
CA GLY A 26 -6.73 0.38 -27.32
C GLY A 26 -8.12 0.83 -26.83
N PRO A 27 -8.81 1.74 -27.56
CA PRO A 27 -8.48 2.22 -28.90
C PRO A 27 -7.50 3.41 -28.96
N ASP A 28 -7.32 4.14 -27.87
CA ASP A 28 -6.65 5.46 -27.91
C ASP A 28 -5.14 5.38 -27.64
N PHE A 29 -4.65 4.27 -27.08
CA PHE A 29 -3.24 4.02 -26.76
C PHE A 29 -2.56 5.15 -25.99
N SER A 30 -3.32 5.83 -25.13
CA SER A 30 -2.88 6.94 -24.29
C SER A 30 -2.84 6.58 -22.81
N LEU A 31 -1.95 7.24 -22.08
CA LEU A 31 -1.86 7.14 -20.63
C LEU A 31 -3.07 7.81 -19.95
N HIS A 32 -3.51 8.93 -20.51
CA HIS A 32 -4.68 9.67 -20.10
C HIS A 32 -5.81 9.45 -21.11
N PRO A 33 -6.68 8.46 -20.89
CA PRO A 33 -7.82 8.21 -21.77
C PRO A 33 -8.85 9.33 -21.65
N GLU A 34 -9.57 9.59 -22.74
CA GLU A 34 -10.73 10.49 -22.71
C GLU A 34 -11.89 9.82 -21.97
N ILE A 35 -11.98 10.07 -20.67
CA ILE A 35 -13.14 9.68 -19.87
C ILE A 35 -14.29 10.65 -20.12
N GLY A 36 -14.92 10.54 -21.29
CA GLY A 36 -16.23 11.13 -21.51
C GLY A 36 -17.16 10.62 -20.40
N THR A 37 -17.71 11.52 -19.60
CA THR A 37 -18.59 11.13 -18.49
C THR A 37 -19.84 10.49 -19.07
N LYS A 38 -19.85 9.16 -19.16
CA LYS A 38 -21.03 8.37 -19.56
C LYS A 38 -22.24 8.62 -18.65
N HIS A 39 -21.98 9.17 -17.46
CA HIS A 39 -22.96 9.46 -16.43
C HIS A 39 -22.88 10.92 -16.02
N GLU A 40 -24.05 11.49 -15.72
CA GLU A 40 -24.16 12.84 -15.18
C GLU A 40 -23.51 12.91 -13.79
N ASN A 41 -22.74 13.98 -13.53
CA ASN A 41 -22.18 14.23 -12.21
C ASN A 41 -23.27 14.80 -11.28
N THR A 42 -23.82 13.96 -10.42
CA THR A 42 -24.81 14.35 -9.41
C THR A 42 -24.20 14.93 -8.13
N ASN A 43 -22.87 15.01 -8.05
CA ASN A 43 -22.17 15.60 -6.91
C ASN A 43 -22.26 17.14 -6.98
N THR A 44 -23.39 17.67 -6.51
CA THR A 44 -23.57 19.11 -6.39
C THR A 44 -22.54 19.69 -5.42
N LYS A 45 -22.11 20.93 -5.65
CA LYS A 45 -21.16 21.62 -4.78
C LYS A 45 -21.63 21.67 -3.33
N GLN A 46 -22.91 21.96 -3.12
CA GLN A 46 -23.52 22.00 -1.78
C GLN A 46 -23.42 20.65 -1.06
N TYR A 47 -23.66 19.53 -1.77
CA TYR A 47 -23.52 18.19 -1.21
C TYR A 47 -22.08 17.91 -0.75
N LEU A 48 -21.10 18.22 -1.60
CA LEU A 48 -19.69 18.04 -1.28
C LEU A 48 -19.23 18.92 -0.12
N ASP A 49 -19.69 20.18 -0.07
CA ASP A 49 -19.36 21.12 1.01
C ASP A 49 -19.91 20.63 2.36
N ASN A 50 -21.13 20.08 2.38
CA ASN A 50 -21.73 19.50 3.59
C ASN A 50 -20.93 18.29 4.10
N ILE A 51 -20.52 17.38 3.20
CA ILE A 51 -19.67 16.23 3.57
C ILE A 51 -18.35 16.72 4.11
N LYS A 52 -17.69 17.64 3.40
CA LYS A 52 -16.41 18.22 3.78
C LYS A 52 -16.49 18.81 5.20
N GLN A 53 -17.49 19.64 5.47
CA GLN A 53 -17.67 20.24 6.79
C GLN A 53 -17.85 19.18 7.88
N THR A 54 -18.70 18.18 7.63
CA THR A 54 -18.94 17.07 8.59
C THR A 54 -17.65 16.31 8.90
N VAL A 55 -16.86 15.98 7.87
CA VAL A 55 -15.57 15.30 8.03
C VAL A 55 -14.59 16.17 8.83
N PHE A 56 -14.52 17.48 8.55
CA PHE A 56 -13.66 18.38 9.34
C PHE A 56 -14.08 18.46 10.81
N GLU A 57 -15.37 18.52 11.12
CA GLU A 57 -15.83 18.49 12.52
C GLU A 57 -15.46 17.15 13.19
N ASN A 58 -15.62 16.03 12.51
CA ASN A 58 -15.21 14.72 13.03
C ASN A 58 -13.69 14.67 13.28
N LEU A 59 -12.88 15.19 12.35
CA LEU A 59 -11.43 15.26 12.49
C LEU A 59 -10.97 16.18 13.63
N LYS A 60 -11.73 17.24 13.96
CA LYS A 60 -11.45 18.06 15.15
C LYS A 60 -11.68 17.29 16.45
N MET A 61 -12.65 16.37 16.46
CA MET A 61 -12.97 15.53 17.61
C MET A 61 -11.99 14.37 17.77
N VAL A 62 -11.32 13.97 16.69
CA VAL A 62 -10.10 13.18 16.79
C VAL A 62 -9.08 14.08 17.47
N SER A 63 -8.95 13.94 18.80
CA SER A 63 -7.76 14.44 19.47
C SER A 63 -6.58 13.96 18.65
N GLY A 64 -5.54 14.77 18.48
CA GLY A 64 -4.25 14.19 18.13
C GLY A 64 -3.99 12.99 19.06
N ALA A 65 -2.99 12.17 18.79
CA ALA A 65 -2.44 11.36 19.86
C ALA A 65 -1.35 12.19 20.56
N PRO A 66 -1.62 13.21 21.41
CA PRO A 66 -0.59 13.98 22.11
C PRO A 66 0.04 13.16 23.26
N GLY A 67 0.20 11.86 23.05
CA GLY A 67 0.78 10.91 24.00
C GLY A 67 1.49 9.74 23.33
N VAL A 68 1.49 9.64 21.99
CA VAL A 68 2.40 8.72 21.30
C VAL A 68 3.76 9.41 21.28
N GLN A 69 4.60 9.06 22.25
CA GLN A 69 5.99 9.46 22.24
C GLN A 69 6.63 8.95 20.95
N MET A 70 7.07 9.87 20.10
CA MET A 70 7.88 9.53 18.94
C MET A 70 9.17 8.89 19.46
N GLN A 71 9.29 7.57 19.29
CA GLN A 71 10.54 6.87 19.55
C GLN A 71 11.41 6.98 18.30
N VAL A 72 12.69 7.26 18.52
CA VAL A 72 13.70 7.18 17.45
C VAL A 72 13.71 5.74 16.98
N VAL A 73 13.47 5.53 15.68
CA VAL A 73 13.71 4.23 15.06
C VAL A 73 15.19 3.93 15.26
N PRO A 74 15.56 2.83 15.94
CA PRO A 74 16.96 2.46 16.10
C PRO A 74 17.63 2.39 14.72
N ASP A 75 18.91 2.76 14.64
CA ASP A 75 19.69 2.52 13.43
C ASP A 75 19.56 1.04 13.04
N ASP A 76 19.34 0.78 11.75
CA ASP A 76 19.29 -0.58 11.23
C ASP A 76 20.54 -1.34 11.72
N LEU A 77 20.33 -2.45 12.43
CA LEU A 77 21.40 -3.28 13.02
C LEU A 77 22.39 -3.80 11.98
N ILE A 78 22.05 -3.67 10.70
CA ILE A 78 22.85 -4.09 9.56
C ILE A 78 23.15 -2.84 8.73
N SER A 79 24.35 -2.29 8.88
CA SER A 79 24.87 -1.38 7.86
C SER A 79 24.86 -2.12 6.52
N ILE A 80 24.07 -1.63 5.57
CA ILE A 80 23.97 -2.18 4.20
C ILE A 80 25.36 -2.22 3.52
N GLU A 81 26.32 -1.43 4.00
CA GLU A 81 27.72 -1.50 3.60
C GLU A 81 28.40 -2.83 3.93
N ASN A 82 28.00 -3.51 5.02
CA ASN A 82 28.57 -4.79 5.43
C ASN A 82 27.93 -5.98 4.70
N THR A 83 26.64 -5.91 4.33
CA THR A 83 25.97 -7.00 3.57
C THR A 83 26.29 -6.99 2.07
N ARG A 84 26.66 -5.84 1.50
CA ARG A 84 27.06 -5.75 0.08
C ARG A 84 28.41 -6.41 -0.23
N LYS A 85 29.26 -6.68 0.77
CA LYS A 85 30.60 -7.22 0.54
C LYS A 85 30.68 -8.74 0.44
N GLU A 86 29.71 -9.49 0.95
CA GLU A 86 29.86 -10.95 1.08
C GLU A 86 28.88 -11.82 0.29
N ASN A 87 27.85 -11.27 -0.35
CA ASN A 87 26.87 -12.10 -1.06
C ASN A 87 26.95 -11.91 -2.57
N GLY A 88 27.53 -12.90 -3.26
CA GLY A 88 27.43 -13.07 -4.71
C GLY A 88 25.98 -13.19 -5.20
N PRO A 89 25.73 -13.24 -6.52
CA PRO A 89 24.46 -12.83 -7.13
C PRO A 89 23.28 -13.80 -6.93
N ASN A 90 23.37 -14.76 -6.02
CA ASN A 90 22.30 -15.73 -5.79
C ASN A 90 22.35 -16.36 -4.40
N ILE A 91 22.13 -15.54 -3.36
CA ILE A 91 21.70 -16.05 -2.05
C ILE A 91 20.41 -15.29 -1.73
N ARG A 92 19.26 -15.94 -2.00
CA ARG A 92 18.00 -15.54 -1.36
C ARG A 92 18.26 -15.64 0.13
N ALA A 93 18.28 -14.50 0.82
CA ALA A 93 18.40 -14.46 2.27
C ALA A 93 17.31 -15.36 2.84
N ALA A 94 17.73 -16.56 3.25
CA ALA A 94 16.87 -17.51 3.90
C ALA A 94 16.41 -16.87 5.21
N ASP A 95 15.11 -16.69 5.32
CA ASP A 95 14.32 -16.78 6.55
C ASP A 95 15.00 -16.25 7.82
N PHE A 96 15.04 -14.94 7.97
CA PHE A 96 15.18 -14.28 9.27
C PHE A 96 13.93 -13.47 9.61
N HIS A 97 12.76 -14.05 9.35
CA HIS A 97 11.49 -13.63 9.93
C HIS A 97 10.92 -14.73 10.84
N ARG A 98 11.78 -15.35 11.65
CA ARG A 98 11.31 -15.87 12.93
C ARG A 98 11.23 -14.71 13.91
N MET A 99 10.15 -13.93 13.81
CA MET A 99 9.80 -13.02 14.89
C MET A 99 9.44 -13.87 16.11
N ASN A 100 9.79 -13.40 17.32
CA ASN A 100 9.46 -14.03 18.60
C ASN A 100 7.94 -14.04 18.92
N ASN A 101 7.08 -13.85 17.91
CA ASN A 101 5.62 -13.96 17.95
C ASN A 101 5.10 -14.98 16.92
N GLU A 102 5.89 -16.00 16.59
CA GLU A 102 5.37 -17.22 15.97
C GLU A 102 4.45 -17.95 16.97
N PHE A 103 3.20 -17.49 17.06
CA PHE A 103 2.09 -18.32 17.53
C PHE A 103 1.74 -19.27 16.38
N TYR A 104 2.60 -20.26 16.14
CA TYR A 104 2.26 -21.36 15.24
C TYR A 104 1.81 -22.52 16.11
N ASP A 105 0.49 -22.78 16.11
CA ASP A 105 -0.11 -23.88 15.36
C ASP A 105 0.80 -25.12 15.25
N GLY A 106 1.30 -25.58 16.39
CA GLY A 106 2.04 -26.82 16.50
C GLY A 106 1.09 -27.99 16.66
N ASP A 107 1.59 -29.22 16.48
CA ASP A 107 0.80 -30.45 16.70
C ASP A 107 0.35 -30.65 18.16
N HIS A 108 0.68 -29.72 19.05
CA HIS A 108 0.29 -29.69 20.46
C HIS A 108 -0.46 -28.40 20.84
N ASP A 109 -1.04 -27.73 19.86
CA ASP A 109 -1.90 -26.59 20.10
C ASP A 109 -3.20 -26.98 20.84
N VAL A 110 -3.60 -26.18 21.84
CA VAL A 110 -4.68 -26.49 22.78
C VAL A 110 -5.98 -25.77 22.39
N ASP A 111 -5.88 -24.68 21.63
CA ASP A 111 -6.99 -23.91 21.06
C ASP A 111 -7.28 -24.25 19.58
N ARG A 112 -6.57 -25.23 19.02
CA ARG A 112 -6.87 -25.84 17.72
C ARG A 112 -8.33 -26.29 17.68
N GLU A 113 -9.13 -25.67 16.81
CA GLU A 113 -10.53 -26.03 16.55
C GLU A 113 -10.65 -27.37 15.81
N ASP A 114 -10.19 -28.46 16.42
CA ASP A 114 -10.54 -29.81 16.00
C ASP A 114 -11.69 -30.33 16.89
N ASN A 115 -12.89 -30.30 16.31
CA ASN A 115 -14.05 -31.12 16.65
C ASN A 115 -14.70 -30.95 18.04
N LEU A 116 -15.79 -30.17 18.10
CA LEU A 116 -17.09 -30.67 18.58
C LEU A 116 -18.19 -29.59 18.49
N LEU A 117 -18.97 -29.63 17.41
CA LEU A 117 -20.42 -29.43 17.54
C LEU A 117 -21.12 -30.60 16.85
N GLU A 118 -21.34 -31.66 17.63
CA GLU A 118 -22.39 -32.61 17.35
C GLU A 118 -23.25 -32.74 18.62
N VAL A 119 -24.33 -31.94 18.67
CA VAL A 119 -25.62 -32.29 19.28
C VAL A 119 -26.71 -31.55 18.50
#